data_AF-A0A7Y1Z7F5-F1
#
_entry.id   AF-A0A7Y1Z7F5-F1
#
_cell.length_a   1.000
_cell.length_b   1.000
_cell.length_c   1.000
_cell.angle_alpha   90.00
_cell.angle_beta   90.00
_cell.angle_gamma   90.00
#
_symmetry.space_group_name_H-M   'P 1'
#
loop_
_entity.id
_entity.type
_entity.pdbx_description
1 polymer ?
#
loop_
_entity_poly.entity_id
_entity_poly.type
_entity_poly.pdbx_seq_one_letter_code
_entity_poly.pdbx_strand_id
1 'polypeptide(L)'
;MILETFIIVLYSTALILIFLYALAQLNLLLNYLAAQKNEADSPKYDLSNPEEIPYVTIQLPVYNELYVMERLLANIAEIDYPAEKLEIQVLDDSNDESLESTANHISKLQKTGLDIQHVLRENREGFKAGALKEGLKIAKGEFIAIFDADFLPQKDWLKRTIPFFKDQQIGVVQTRWGHINRNYS
;
A
#
# COMPACT_ATOMS: atom_id res chain seq x y z
N MET A 1 44.23 5.68 38.47
CA MET A 1 43.18 6.64 38.89
C MET A 1 42.49 7.35 37.73
N ILE A 2 43.13 8.28 36.97
CA ILE A 2 42.41 9.05 35.92
C ILE A 2 41.84 8.16 34.81
N LEU A 3 42.62 7.21 34.30
CA LEU A 3 42.19 6.27 33.25
C LEU A 3 41.06 5.35 33.74
N GLU A 4 41.15 4.86 34.97
CA GLU A 4 40.11 4.01 35.58
C GLU A 4 38.80 4.78 35.74
N THR A 5 38.85 6.02 36.25
CA THR A 5 37.68 6.89 36.35
C THR A 5 37.08 7.17 34.97
N PHE A 6 37.90 7.44 33.96
CA PHE A 6 37.42 7.66 32.59
C PHE A 6 36.70 6.43 32.03
N ILE A 7 37.27 5.23 32.20
CA ILE A 7 36.64 3.97 31.76
C ILE A 7 35.32 3.75 32.48
N ILE A 8 35.26 3.97 33.81
CA ILE A 8 34.03 3.81 34.59
C ILE A 8 32.95 4.79 34.12
N VAL A 9 33.30 6.05 33.88
CA VAL A 9 32.35 7.06 33.39
C VAL A 9 31.83 6.68 32.01
N LEU A 10 32.70 6.28 31.08
CA LEU A 10 32.31 5.87 29.74
C LEU A 10 31.40 4.64 29.77
N TYR A 11 31.75 3.62 30.55
CA TYR A 11 30.97 2.40 30.70
C TYR A 11 29.61 2.66 31.35
N SER A 12 29.58 3.46 32.42
CA SER A 12 28.32 3.84 33.09
C SER A 12 27.41 4.63 32.17
N THR A 13 27.97 5.54 31.36
CA THR A 13 27.22 6.30 30.36
C THR A 13 26.61 5.37 29.31
N ALA A 14 27.38 4.40 28.79
CA ALA A 14 26.87 3.42 27.85
C ALA A 14 25.74 2.55 28.45
N LEU A 15 25.88 2.11 29.69
CA LEU A 15 24.84 1.35 30.40
C LEU A 15 23.56 2.17 30.60
N ILE A 16 23.67 3.45 30.94
CA ILE A 16 22.51 4.34 31.06
C ILE A 16 21.80 4.47 29.71
N LEU A 17 22.52 4.64 28.60
CA LEU A 17 21.92 4.73 27.27
C LEU A 17 21.19 3.43 26.88
N ILE A 18 21.80 2.27 27.15
CA ILE A 18 21.17 0.96 26.91
C ILE A 18 19.91 0.80 27.77
N PHE A 19 19.97 1.22 29.03
CA PHE A 19 18.83 1.17 29.94
C PHE A 19 17.67 2.06 29.47
N LEU A 20 17.95 3.29 29.04
CA LEU A 20 16.93 4.19 28.47
C LEU A 20 16.32 3.62 27.19
N TYR A 21 17.13 3.00 26.34
CA TYR A 21 16.64 2.30 25.15
C TYR A 21 15.73 1.12 25.51
N ALA A 22 16.11 0.31 26.50
CA ALA A 22 15.28 -0.79 26.98
C ALA A 22 13.95 -0.31 27.59
N LEU A 23 13.96 0.80 28.33
CA LEU A 23 12.73 1.43 28.84
C LEU A 23 11.82 1.92 27.70
N ALA A 24 12.39 2.51 26.65
CA ALA A 24 11.63 2.92 25.47
C ALA A 24 10.99 1.72 24.75
N GLN A 25 11.73 0.60 24.61
CA GLN A 25 11.18 -0.64 24.05
C GLN A 25 10.08 -1.23 24.93
N LEU A 26 10.25 -1.25 26.25
CA LEU A 26 9.23 -1.72 27.19
C LEU A 26 7.96 -0.88 27.08
N ASN A 27 8.09 0.44 27.04
CA ASN A 27 6.96 1.35 26.85
C ASN A 27 6.21 1.07 25.54
N LEU A 28 6.95 0.85 24.44
CA LEU A 28 6.34 0.49 23.15
C LEU A 28 5.58 -0.84 23.23
N LEU A 29 6.14 -1.85 23.91
CA LEU A 29 5.49 -3.14 24.11
C LEU A 29 4.20 -3.00 24.93
N LEU A 30 4.24 -2.25 26.03
CA LEU A 30 3.05 -2.01 26.85
C LEU A 30 1.94 -1.32 26.05
N ASN A 31 2.29 -0.31 25.23
CA ASN A 31 1.34 0.37 24.35
C ASN A 31 0.77 -0.58 23.28
N TYR A 32 1.59 -1.44 22.69
CA TYR A 32 1.14 -2.46 21.73
C TYR A 32 0.13 -3.43 22.35
N LEU A 33 0.44 -3.97 23.53
CA LEU A 33 -0.43 -4.91 24.24
C LEU A 33 -1.73 -4.26 24.72
N ALA A 34 -1.69 -2.98 25.10
CA ALA A 34 -2.88 -2.22 25.45
C ALA A 34 -3.76 -1.96 24.22
N ALA A 35 -3.16 -1.60 23.08
CA ALA A 35 -3.87 -1.35 21.83
C ALA A 35 -4.56 -2.60 21.27
N GLN A 36 -3.95 -3.79 21.41
CA GLN A 36 -4.57 -5.06 20.99
C GLN A 36 -5.88 -5.39 21.71
N LYS A 37 -6.12 -4.80 22.89
CA LYS A 37 -7.33 -5.06 23.68
C LYS A 37 -8.51 -4.18 23.30
N ASN A 38 -8.27 -3.14 22.50
CA ASN A 38 -9.29 -2.18 22.08
C ASN A 38 -9.64 -2.45 20.63
N GLU A 39 -10.76 -3.13 20.38
CA GLU A 39 -11.43 -2.98 19.09
C GLU A 39 -12.12 -1.61 19.08
N ALA A 40 -11.72 -0.74 18.14
CA ALA A 40 -12.37 0.54 17.99
C ALA A 40 -13.81 0.32 17.49
N ASP A 41 -14.78 0.78 18.27
CA ASP A 41 -16.18 0.87 17.88
C ASP A 41 -16.38 2.08 16.96
N SER A 42 -15.77 1.99 15.77
CA SER A 42 -15.89 2.99 14.72
C SER A 42 -16.99 2.59 13.73
N PRO A 43 -17.76 3.55 13.19
CA PRO A 43 -18.72 3.27 12.14
C PRO A 43 -18.01 2.64 10.94
N LYS A 44 -18.65 1.66 10.31
CA LYS A 44 -18.14 0.95 9.13
C LYS A 44 -19.17 0.95 8.01
N TYR A 45 -18.72 1.08 6.76
CA TYR A 45 -19.61 0.87 5.61
C TYR A 45 -20.14 -0.56 5.60
N ASP A 46 -21.43 -0.70 5.35
CA ASP A 46 -22.04 -1.99 5.10
C ASP A 46 -21.93 -2.34 3.62
N LEU A 47 -20.88 -3.11 3.28
CA LEU A 47 -20.65 -3.53 1.90
C LEU A 47 -21.67 -4.58 1.40
N SER A 48 -22.61 -5.03 2.24
CA SER A 48 -23.75 -5.83 1.78
C SER A 48 -24.87 -4.97 1.19
N ASN A 49 -24.90 -3.68 1.50
CA ASN A 49 -25.81 -2.71 0.92
C ASN A 49 -25.14 -2.01 -0.29
N PRO A 50 -25.59 -2.23 -1.54
CA PRO A 50 -25.00 -1.63 -2.73
C PRO A 50 -24.94 -0.10 -2.72
N GLU A 51 -25.85 0.57 -2.00
CA GLU A 51 -25.89 2.03 -1.88
C GLU A 51 -24.77 2.59 -1.00
N GLU A 52 -24.25 1.79 -0.06
CA GLU A 52 -23.15 2.19 0.83
C GLU A 52 -21.76 1.88 0.27
N ILE A 53 -21.65 1.20 -0.87
CA ILE A 53 -20.37 0.81 -1.45
C ILE A 53 -19.73 2.03 -2.15
N PRO A 54 -18.61 2.57 -1.64
CA PRO A 54 -17.95 3.71 -2.26
C PRO A 54 -17.20 3.29 -3.52
N TYR A 55 -16.98 4.25 -4.42
CA TYR A 55 -16.17 4.02 -5.61
C TYR A 55 -14.69 4.04 -5.24
N VAL A 56 -13.90 3.09 -5.72
CA VAL A 56 -12.45 3.00 -5.47
C VAL A 56 -11.68 3.03 -6.78
N THR A 57 -10.60 3.81 -6.82
CA THR A 57 -9.60 3.73 -7.89
C THR A 57 -8.34 3.06 -7.35
N ILE A 58 -7.93 1.95 -7.97
CA ILE A 58 -6.62 1.33 -7.73
C ILE A 58 -5.59 1.99 -8.64
N GLN A 59 -4.51 2.51 -8.07
CA GLN A 59 -3.36 3.04 -8.80
C GLN A 59 -2.17 2.10 -8.70
N LEU A 60 -1.64 1.73 -9.85
CA LEU A 60 -0.47 0.86 -10.03
C LEU A 60 0.65 1.68 -10.68
N PRO A 61 1.48 2.40 -9.90
CA PRO A 61 2.67 3.07 -10.44
C PRO A 61 3.74 2.04 -10.83
N VAL A 62 4.16 2.06 -12.10
CA VAL A 62 5.09 1.08 -12.67
C VAL A 62 6.19 1.77 -13.49
N TYR A 63 7.40 1.20 -13.46
CA TYR A 63 8.56 1.69 -14.22
C TYR A 63 9.55 0.56 -14.51
N ASN A 64 9.58 0.07 -15.75
CA ASN A 64 10.49 -0.98 -16.23
C ASN A 64 10.33 -2.32 -15.47
N GLU A 65 9.08 -2.78 -15.32
CA GLU A 65 8.67 -3.88 -14.42
C GLU A 65 8.31 -5.19 -15.14
N LEU A 66 9.06 -5.57 -16.18
CA LEU A 66 8.71 -6.65 -17.12
C LEU A 66 8.24 -7.96 -16.46
N TYR A 67 8.92 -8.42 -15.41
CA TYR A 67 8.71 -9.77 -14.86
C TYR A 67 7.56 -9.88 -13.86
N VAL A 68 7.06 -8.77 -13.34
CA VAL A 68 6.03 -8.77 -12.29
C VAL A 68 4.66 -8.33 -12.80
N MET A 69 4.60 -7.62 -13.93
CA MET A 69 3.37 -7.03 -14.45
C MET A 69 2.26 -8.04 -14.74
N GLU A 70 2.58 -9.18 -15.36
CA GLU A 70 1.56 -10.20 -15.65
C GLU A 70 0.89 -10.70 -14.36
N ARG A 71 1.71 -11.04 -13.35
CA ARG A 71 1.22 -11.55 -12.07
C ARG A 71 0.46 -10.48 -11.28
N LEU A 72 0.93 -9.23 -11.31
CA LEU A 72 0.25 -8.09 -10.68
C LEU A 72 -1.14 -7.90 -11.29
N LEU A 73 -1.22 -7.75 -12.62
CA LEU A 73 -2.47 -7.48 -13.32
C LEU A 73 -3.46 -8.65 -13.18
N ALA A 74 -2.97 -9.89 -13.23
CA ALA A 74 -3.80 -11.06 -12.95
C ALA A 74 -4.35 -11.04 -11.52
N ASN A 75 -3.54 -10.69 -10.52
CA ASN A 75 -3.97 -10.62 -9.12
C ASN A 75 -4.96 -9.48 -8.87
N ILE A 76 -4.73 -8.29 -9.43
CA ILE A 76 -5.63 -7.14 -9.30
C ILE A 76 -6.98 -7.42 -9.98
N ALA A 77 -6.99 -8.14 -11.10
CA ALA A 77 -8.22 -8.57 -11.77
C ALA A 77 -9.10 -9.52 -10.93
N GLU A 78 -8.53 -10.14 -9.88
CA GLU A 78 -9.25 -11.03 -8.96
C GLU A 78 -9.77 -10.32 -7.69
N ILE A 79 -9.59 -9.00 -7.58
CA ILE A 79 -10.11 -8.25 -6.44
C ILE A 79 -11.64 -8.38 -6.39
N ASP A 80 -12.12 -8.83 -5.25
CA ASP A 80 -13.54 -9.04 -4.96
C ASP A 80 -14.16 -7.71 -4.52
N TYR A 81 -14.58 -6.91 -5.50
CA TYR A 81 -15.28 -5.64 -5.32
C TYR A 81 -16.24 -5.42 -6.51
N PRO A 82 -17.37 -4.71 -6.35
CA PRO A 82 -18.29 -4.47 -7.46
C PRO A 82 -17.60 -3.74 -8.63
N ALA A 83 -17.70 -4.30 -9.83
CA ALA A 83 -16.96 -3.83 -11.00
C ALA A 83 -17.35 -2.39 -11.40
N GLU A 84 -18.61 -2.04 -11.21
CA GLU A 84 -19.17 -0.71 -11.43
C GLU A 84 -18.73 0.34 -10.39
N LYS A 85 -18.06 -0.09 -9.32
CA LYS A 85 -17.50 0.74 -8.26
C LYS A 85 -15.97 0.67 -8.21
N LEU A 86 -15.34 0.09 -9.23
CA LEU A 86 -13.91 -0.13 -9.28
C LEU A 86 -13.33 0.43 -10.58
N GLU A 87 -12.28 1.23 -10.46
CA GLU A 87 -11.43 1.65 -11.56
C GLU A 87 -9.99 1.19 -11.26
N ILE A 88 -9.27 0.76 -12.29
CA ILE A 88 -7.84 0.42 -12.20
C ILE A 88 -7.06 1.35 -13.14
N GLN A 89 -6.04 2.02 -12.60
CA GLN A 89 -5.14 2.87 -13.35
C GLN A 89 -3.73 2.28 -13.28
N VAL A 90 -3.18 1.88 -14.42
CA VAL A 90 -1.76 1.53 -14.56
C VAL A 90 -1.02 2.79 -14.97
N LEU A 91 -0.29 3.38 -14.03
CA LEU A 91 0.46 4.62 -14.22
C LEU A 91 1.88 4.25 -14.64
N ASP A 92 2.11 4.21 -15.93
CA ASP A 92 3.29 3.60 -16.53
C ASP A 92 4.25 4.66 -17.08
N ASP A 93 5.40 4.80 -16.43
CA ASP A 93 6.49 5.68 -16.87
C ASP A 93 7.59 4.91 -17.64
N SER A 94 7.37 3.63 -17.98
CA SER A 94 8.39 2.73 -18.53
C SER A 94 8.84 3.17 -19.92
N ASN A 95 10.10 2.86 -20.23
CA ASN A 95 10.73 3.22 -21.50
C ASN A 95 11.50 2.05 -22.14
N ASP A 96 11.23 0.83 -21.69
CA ASP A 96 11.83 -0.42 -22.14
C ASP A 96 10.75 -1.35 -22.76
N GLU A 97 11.11 -2.63 -22.99
CA GLU A 97 10.19 -3.63 -23.52
C GLU A 97 8.97 -3.92 -22.63
N SER A 98 8.98 -3.51 -21.35
CA SER A 98 7.85 -3.74 -20.45
C SER A 98 6.62 -2.92 -20.82
N LEU A 99 6.80 -1.79 -21.52
CA LEU A 99 5.71 -0.92 -21.94
C LEU A 99 4.73 -1.63 -22.89
N GLU A 100 5.25 -2.26 -23.95
CA GLU A 100 4.44 -2.97 -24.93
C GLU A 100 3.80 -4.23 -24.31
N SER A 101 4.57 -4.96 -23.49
CA SER A 101 4.04 -6.11 -22.76
C SER A 101 2.88 -5.71 -21.85
N THR A 102 3.03 -4.63 -21.08
CA THR A 102 2.00 -4.12 -20.17
C THR A 102 0.73 -3.71 -20.92
N ALA A 103 0.87 -2.95 -22.02
CA ALA A 103 -0.25 -2.55 -22.87
C ALA A 103 -1.05 -3.77 -23.39
N ASN A 104 -0.34 -4.83 -23.80
CA ASN A 104 -0.97 -6.06 -24.27
C ASN A 104 -1.76 -6.79 -23.18
N HIS A 105 -1.24 -6.83 -21.94
CA HIS A 105 -1.96 -7.41 -20.80
C HIS A 105 -3.21 -6.58 -20.45
N ILE A 106 -3.08 -5.26 -20.41
CA ILE A 106 -4.20 -4.35 -20.13
C ILE A 106 -5.31 -4.53 -21.17
N SER A 107 -4.97 -4.57 -22.46
CA SER A 107 -5.97 -4.77 -23.52
C SER A 107 -6.72 -6.10 -23.41
N LYS A 108 -6.06 -7.17 -22.94
CA LYS A 108 -6.73 -8.45 -22.65
C LYS A 108 -7.73 -8.32 -21.48
N LEU A 109 -7.35 -7.60 -20.42
CA LEU A 109 -8.23 -7.37 -19.26
C LEU A 109 -9.40 -6.44 -19.59
N GLN A 110 -9.20 -5.42 -20.43
CA GLN A 110 -10.32 -4.57 -20.88
C GLN A 110 -11.41 -5.38 -21.58
N LYS A 111 -11.05 -6.45 -22.31
CA LYS A 111 -12.01 -7.34 -22.99
C LYS A 111 -12.86 -8.18 -22.03
N THR A 112 -12.47 -8.32 -20.76
CA THR A 112 -13.28 -8.99 -19.74
C THR A 112 -14.34 -8.06 -19.13
N GLY A 113 -14.34 -6.77 -19.50
CA GLY A 113 -15.24 -5.76 -18.97
C GLY A 113 -14.69 -5.00 -17.75
N LEU A 114 -13.44 -5.24 -17.36
CA LEU A 114 -12.78 -4.47 -16.31
C LEU A 114 -12.49 -3.03 -16.77
N ASP A 115 -12.83 -2.05 -15.93
CA ASP A 115 -12.43 -0.66 -16.12
C ASP A 115 -10.96 -0.47 -15.72
N ILE A 116 -10.07 -0.81 -16.66
CA ILE A 116 -8.62 -0.66 -16.50
C ILE A 116 -8.07 0.27 -17.58
N GLN A 117 -7.27 1.25 -17.17
CA GLN A 117 -6.67 2.27 -18.03
C GLN A 117 -5.15 2.20 -17.98
N HIS A 118 -4.51 2.33 -19.15
CA HIS A 118 -3.06 2.49 -19.26
C HIS A 118 -2.76 3.98 -19.40
N VAL A 119 -2.21 4.57 -18.35
CA VAL A 119 -1.92 6.00 -18.28
C VAL A 119 -0.43 6.21 -18.47
N LEU A 120 -0.08 6.86 -19.58
CA LEU A 120 1.29 7.22 -19.93
C LEU A 120 1.50 8.72 -19.71
N ARG A 121 2.71 9.11 -19.35
CA ARG A 121 3.11 10.51 -19.22
C ARG A 121 4.23 10.84 -20.19
N GLU A 122 4.21 12.06 -20.72
CA GLU A 122 5.26 12.54 -21.63
C GLU A 122 6.59 12.79 -20.92
N ASN A 123 6.55 13.13 -19.62
CA ASN A 123 7.73 13.35 -18.80
C ASN A 123 7.61 12.64 -17.44
N ARG A 124 8.75 12.24 -16.89
CA ARG A 124 8.85 11.55 -15.60
C ARG A 124 9.11 12.53 -14.45
N GLU A 125 8.58 13.75 -14.54
CA GLU A 125 8.74 14.73 -13.46
C GLU A 125 8.04 14.23 -12.19
N GLY A 126 8.72 14.37 -11.05
CA GLY A 126 8.24 13.90 -9.75
C GLY A 126 8.24 12.38 -9.58
N PHE A 127 8.75 11.61 -10.56
CA PHE A 127 8.84 10.14 -10.51
C PHE A 127 7.50 9.51 -10.10
N LYS A 128 7.51 8.55 -9.18
CA LYS A 128 6.32 7.89 -8.62
C LYS A 128 5.28 8.88 -8.08
N ALA A 129 5.73 9.89 -7.32
CA ALA A 129 4.81 10.87 -6.74
C ALA A 129 4.14 11.73 -7.82
N GLY A 130 4.87 12.05 -8.89
CA GLY A 130 4.30 12.71 -10.06
C GLY A 130 3.28 11.85 -10.78
N ALA A 131 3.57 10.56 -10.96
CA ALA A 131 2.65 9.62 -11.64
C ALA A 131 1.33 9.53 -10.87
N LEU A 132 1.40 9.29 -9.57
CA LEU A 132 0.24 9.26 -8.67
C LEU A 132 -0.55 10.58 -8.73
N LYS A 133 0.14 11.72 -8.69
CA LYS A 133 -0.49 13.05 -8.78
C LYS A 133 -1.26 13.26 -10.08
N GLU A 134 -0.73 12.82 -11.22
CA GLU A 134 -1.43 12.90 -12.51
C GLU A 134 -2.61 11.93 -12.57
N GLY A 135 -2.44 10.70 -12.09
CA GLY A 135 -3.52 9.72 -11.98
C GLY A 135 -4.68 10.22 -11.11
N LEU A 136 -4.37 10.91 -10.00
CA LEU A 136 -5.38 11.48 -9.10
C LEU A 136 -6.30 12.51 -9.79
N LYS A 137 -5.83 13.22 -10.83
CA LYS A 137 -6.65 14.20 -11.55
C LYS A 137 -7.78 13.56 -12.35
N ILE A 138 -7.61 12.29 -12.75
CA ILE A 138 -8.54 11.56 -13.60
C ILE A 138 -9.19 10.37 -12.87
N ALA A 139 -8.84 10.12 -11.61
CA ALA A 139 -9.44 9.09 -10.78
C ALA A 139 -10.93 9.34 -10.55
N LYS A 140 -11.74 8.29 -10.70
CA LYS A 140 -13.19 8.31 -10.46
C LYS A 140 -13.56 8.00 -9.01
N GLY A 141 -12.68 7.30 -8.30
CA GLY A 141 -12.90 6.83 -6.95
C GLY A 141 -12.94 7.93 -5.90
N GLU A 142 -13.80 7.73 -4.91
CA GLU A 142 -13.79 8.50 -3.66
C GLU A 142 -12.55 8.15 -2.83
N PHE A 143 -12.13 6.89 -2.89
CA PHE A 143 -10.93 6.38 -2.24
C PHE A 143 -9.92 5.87 -3.26
N ILE A 144 -8.65 6.00 -2.90
CA ILE A 144 -7.52 5.59 -3.72
C ILE A 144 -6.77 4.48 -3.01
N ALA A 145 -6.63 3.34 -3.67
CA ALA A 145 -5.78 2.24 -3.23
C ALA A 145 -4.51 2.26 -4.08
N ILE A 146 -3.34 2.23 -3.44
CA ILE A 146 -2.05 2.28 -4.14
C ILE A 146 -1.32 0.95 -3.89
N PHE A 147 -0.92 0.28 -4.97
CA PHE A 147 -0.10 -0.93 -4.91
C PHE A 147 1.11 -0.78 -5.82
N ASP A 148 2.29 -1.13 -5.31
CA ASP A 148 3.52 -1.15 -6.11
C ASP A 148 3.52 -2.38 -7.04
N ALA A 149 4.41 -2.40 -8.03
CA ALA A 149 4.41 -3.41 -9.09
C ALA A 149 4.60 -4.86 -8.57
N ASP A 150 5.18 -5.02 -7.39
CA ASP A 150 5.46 -6.30 -6.75
C ASP A 150 4.41 -6.70 -5.69
N PHE A 151 3.38 -5.87 -5.45
CA PHE A 151 2.34 -6.15 -4.46
C PHE A 151 1.29 -7.11 -5.02
N LEU A 152 0.89 -8.06 -4.19
CA LEU A 152 -0.15 -9.04 -4.50
C LEU A 152 -1.21 -9.01 -3.38
N PRO A 153 -2.14 -8.03 -3.39
CA PRO A 153 -3.22 -7.99 -2.42
C PRO A 153 -4.07 -9.28 -2.43
N GLN A 154 -4.64 -9.58 -1.26
CA GLN A 154 -5.67 -10.62 -1.16
C GLN A 154 -6.96 -10.15 -1.85
N LYS A 155 -7.76 -11.09 -2.39
CA LYS A 155 -8.97 -10.77 -3.15
C LYS A 155 -9.95 -9.89 -2.36
N ASP A 156 -10.05 -10.10 -1.05
CA ASP A 156 -10.93 -9.38 -0.14
C ASP A 156 -10.28 -8.10 0.47
N TRP A 157 -9.10 -7.68 -0.01
CA TRP A 157 -8.34 -6.59 0.60
C TRP A 157 -9.16 -5.30 0.68
N LEU A 158 -9.84 -4.90 -0.40
CA LEU A 158 -10.71 -3.70 -0.40
C LEU A 158 -11.87 -3.85 0.59
N LYS A 159 -12.51 -5.02 0.65
CA LYS A 159 -13.61 -5.28 1.60
C LYS A 159 -13.16 -5.19 3.05
N ARG A 160 -11.88 -5.41 3.32
CA ARG A 160 -11.30 -5.33 4.66
C ARG A 160 -10.78 -3.94 5.03
N THR A 161 -10.54 -3.05 4.06
CA THR A 161 -9.95 -1.73 4.30
C THR A 161 -10.94 -0.59 4.11
N ILE A 162 -11.76 -0.64 3.06
CA ILE A 162 -12.73 0.41 2.71
C ILE A 162 -13.75 0.70 3.82
N PRO A 163 -14.29 -0.28 4.57
CA PRO A 163 -15.32 0.02 5.56
C PRO A 163 -14.90 1.02 6.63
N PHE A 164 -13.61 1.10 6.97
CA PHE A 164 -13.12 2.01 8.00
C PHE A 164 -13.29 3.50 7.63
N PHE A 165 -13.32 3.83 6.34
CA PHE A 165 -13.47 5.23 5.91
C PHE A 165 -14.87 5.82 6.15
N LYS A 166 -15.83 5.06 6.70
CA LYS A 166 -17.10 5.64 7.17
C LYS A 166 -16.89 6.59 8.35
N ASP A 167 -15.83 6.39 9.12
CA ASP A 167 -15.37 7.39 10.09
C ASP A 167 -14.64 8.52 9.36
N GLN A 168 -15.25 9.71 9.33
CA GLN A 168 -14.70 10.89 8.64
C GLN A 168 -13.38 11.39 9.22
N GLN A 169 -12.96 10.92 10.39
CA GLN A 169 -11.65 11.24 10.97
C GLN A 169 -10.51 10.39 10.37
N ILE A 170 -10.84 9.32 9.63
CA ILE A 170 -9.85 8.42 9.03
C ILE A 170 -9.46 8.93 7.65
N GLY A 171 -8.21 9.42 7.54
CA GLY A 171 -7.63 9.83 6.26
C GLY A 171 -6.85 8.74 5.52
N VAL A 172 -6.35 7.71 6.23
CA VAL A 172 -5.52 6.64 5.65
C VAL A 172 -5.74 5.33 6.41
N VAL A 173 -5.83 4.23 5.66
CA VAL A 173 -5.79 2.86 6.19
C VAL A 173 -4.53 2.18 5.66
N GLN A 174 -3.59 1.87 6.56
CA GLN A 174 -2.34 1.17 6.21
C GLN A 174 -2.43 -0.31 6.57
N THR A 175 -2.11 -1.19 5.62
CA THR A 175 -2.02 -2.63 5.88
C THR A 175 -0.57 -3.08 6.07
N ARG A 176 -0.38 -4.18 6.81
CA ARG A 176 0.92 -4.82 6.98
C ARG A 176 1.48 -5.32 5.65
N TRP A 177 2.78 -5.16 5.44
CA TRP A 177 3.50 -5.76 4.31
C TRP A 177 4.02 -7.16 4.65
N GLY A 178 3.88 -8.07 3.71
CA GLY A 178 4.38 -9.44 3.76
C GLY A 178 5.28 -9.72 2.56
N HIS A 179 6.14 -10.74 2.67
CA HIS A 179 7.05 -11.13 1.60
C HIS A 179 6.74 -12.57 1.17
N ILE A 180 6.53 -12.79 -0.12
CA ILE A 180 6.21 -14.11 -0.69
C ILE A 180 7.44 -15.03 -0.80
N ASN A 181 8.63 -14.43 -0.79
CA ASN A 181 9.91 -15.08 -1.06
C ASN A 181 10.81 -15.16 0.18
N ARG A 182 10.23 -15.23 1.39
CA ARG A 182 10.99 -15.21 2.66
C ARG A 182 12.10 -16.26 2.76
N ASN A 183 11.96 -17.38 2.04
CA ASN A 183 12.91 -18.50 2.04
C ASN A 183 13.77 -18.56 0.77
N TYR A 184 13.69 -17.55 -0.10
CA TYR A 184 14.46 -17.47 -1.34
C TYR A 184 15.54 -16.39 -1.14
N SER A 185 16.81 -16.78 -1.26
CA SER A 185 17.96 -15.88 -1.12
C SER A 185 18.67 -15.68 -2.44
#